data_AF-A0A920SDH6-F1
#
_entry.id   AF-A0A920SDH6-F1
#
_cell.length_a   1.000
_cell.length_b   1.000
_cell.length_c   1.000
_cell.angle_alpha   90.00
_cell.angle_beta   90.00
_cell.angle_gamma   90.00
#
_symmetry.space_group_name_H-M   'P 1'
#
loop_
_entity.id
_entity.type
_entity.pdbx_description
1 polymer ?
#
loop_
_entity_poly.entity_id
_entity_poly.type
_entity_poly.pdbx_seq_one_letter_code
_entity_poly.pdbx_strand_id
1 'polypeptide(L)'
;MAKKILQSAEVSTPGGIMSQGVEVPQGKMVFVSGQVARNLDGSVHGVGDITAQTRKVLQNMEAVLGRVRSFMDDVVKVTVFVTTWPNTSLKSTKCGANFSRMITQLALWWK
;
A
#
# COMPACT_ATOMS: atom_id res chain seq x y z
N MET A 1 16.60 -9.56 8.12
CA MET A 1 16.14 -10.96 8.06
C MET A 1 14.85 -11.00 7.25
N ALA A 2 14.65 -11.99 6.38
CA ALA A 2 13.52 -12.01 5.47
C ALA A 2 12.21 -12.37 6.21
N LYS A 3 11.14 -11.64 5.89
CA LYS A 3 9.77 -11.98 6.29
C LYS A 3 9.35 -13.31 5.65
N LYS A 4 8.53 -14.11 6.34
CA LYS A 4 7.99 -15.37 5.83
C LYS A 4 6.49 -15.22 5.57
N ILE A 5 6.06 -15.54 4.35
CA ILE A 5 4.63 -15.55 4.00
C ILE A 5 4.01 -16.83 4.55
N LEU A 6 2.92 -16.68 5.30
CA LEU A 6 2.14 -17.78 5.84
C LEU A 6 0.97 -18.06 4.90
N GLN A 7 0.79 -19.34 4.55
CA GLN A 7 -0.29 -19.80 3.68
C GLN A 7 -0.85 -21.12 4.22
N SER A 8 -2.17 -21.16 4.41
CA SER A 8 -2.95 -22.32 4.81
C SER A 8 -3.83 -22.78 3.65
N ALA A 9 -3.96 -24.10 3.49
CA ALA A 9 -4.88 -24.71 2.53
C ALA A 9 -6.35 -24.60 2.96
N GLU A 10 -6.61 -24.29 4.23
CA GLU A 10 -7.96 -24.15 4.80
C GLU A 10 -8.61 -22.80 4.48
N VAL A 11 -7.84 -21.84 3.97
CA VAL A 11 -8.31 -20.48 3.64
C VAL A 11 -8.10 -20.21 2.16
N SER A 12 -9.06 -19.53 1.53
CA SER A 12 -8.93 -19.11 0.12
C SER A 12 -7.63 -18.36 -0.12
N THR A 13 -6.98 -18.64 -1.25
CA THR A 13 -5.78 -17.90 -1.65
C THR A 13 -6.17 -16.44 -1.89
N PRO A 14 -5.56 -15.47 -1.16
CA PRO A 14 -5.84 -14.07 -1.36
C PRO A 14 -5.36 -13.62 -2.75
N GLY A 15 -6.05 -12.64 -3.34
CA GLY A 15 -5.60 -12.01 -4.58
C GLY A 15 -4.22 -11.37 -4.41
N GLY A 16 -3.42 -11.32 -5.49
CA GLY A 16 -1.96 -11.16 -5.51
C GLY A 16 -1.30 -9.95 -4.82
N ILE A 17 -2.04 -9.15 -4.07
CA ILE A 17 -1.57 -8.01 -3.28
C ILE A 17 -1.63 -8.26 -1.77
N MET A 18 -2.26 -9.35 -1.31
CA MET A 18 -2.39 -9.68 0.10
C MET A 18 -1.79 -11.05 0.41
N SER A 19 -1.28 -11.19 1.62
CA SER A 19 -0.85 -12.47 2.19
C SER A 19 -1.85 -12.89 3.27
N GLN A 20 -2.07 -14.20 3.47
CA GLN A 20 -2.95 -14.68 4.54
C GLN A 20 -2.36 -14.35 5.91
N GLY A 21 -1.03 -14.46 6.03
CA GLY A 21 -0.27 -13.95 7.16
C GLY A 21 1.18 -13.68 6.78
N VAL A 22 1.87 -12.90 7.61
CA VAL A 22 3.31 -12.66 7.49
C VAL A 22 3.93 -12.86 8.87
N GLU A 23 4.88 -13.77 8.95
CA GLU A 23 5.74 -13.94 10.12
C GLU A 23 7.01 -13.11 9.92
N VAL A 24 7.33 -12.29 10.92
CA VAL A 24 8.61 -11.59 11.00
C VAL A 24 9.45 -12.23 12.11
N PRO A 25 10.70 -12.61 11.83
CA PRO A 25 11.60 -13.05 12.90
C PRO A 25 11.85 -11.90 13.87
N GLN A 26 12.25 -12.24 15.09
CA GLN A 26 12.50 -11.28 16.18
C GLN A 26 13.42 -10.14 15.70
N GLY A 27 13.00 -8.89 15.91
CA GLY A 27 13.69 -7.73 15.35
C GLY A 27 13.02 -6.39 15.66
N LYS A 28 13.56 -5.33 15.06
CA LYS A 28 13.06 -3.97 15.22
C LYS A 28 11.81 -3.76 14.37
N MET A 29 10.68 -3.48 15.03
CA MET A 29 9.45 -3.02 14.36
C MET A 29 9.45 -1.50 14.26
N VAL A 30 9.12 -0.98 13.08
CA VAL A 30 8.99 0.46 12.84
C VAL A 30 7.54 0.76 12.49
N PHE A 31 6.90 1.62 13.28
CA PHE A 31 5.54 2.09 13.03
C PHE A 31 5.61 3.45 12.36
N VAL A 32 5.15 3.51 11.11
CA VAL A 32 5.07 4.75 10.33
C VAL A 32 3.68 5.34 10.49
N SER A 33 3.60 6.60 10.92
CA SER A 33 2.34 7.34 10.98
C SER A 33 1.65 7.38 9.61
N GLY A 34 0.33 7.56 9.60
CA GLY A 34 -0.43 7.70 8.36
C GLY A 34 0.15 8.79 7.46
N GLN A 35 0.59 8.40 6.26
CA GLN A 35 1.12 9.32 5.27
C GLN A 35 -0.02 9.87 4.40
N VAL A 36 0.02 11.17 4.12
CA VAL A 36 -0.97 11.86 3.28
C VAL A 36 -0.27 12.59 2.14
N ALA A 37 -1.00 12.87 1.06
CA ALA A 37 -0.50 13.58 -0.12
C ALA A 37 -0.32 15.08 0.16
N ARG A 38 0.56 15.44 1.10
CA ARG A 38 0.92 16.82 1.42
C ARG A 38 2.28 17.20 0.85
N ASN A 39 2.38 18.45 0.40
CA ASN A 39 3.63 19.12 0.07
C ASN A 39 4.29 19.68 1.35
N LEU A 40 5.54 20.14 1.24
CA LEU A 40 6.30 20.69 2.38
C LEU A 40 5.69 21.97 2.95
N ASP A 41 4.97 22.73 2.11
CA ASP A 41 4.22 23.92 2.50
C ASP A 41 2.86 23.59 3.17
N GLY A 42 2.52 22.32 3.30
CA GLY A 42 1.26 21.85 3.88
C GLY A 42 0.07 21.81 2.92
N SER A 43 0.24 22.22 1.65
CA SER A 43 -0.78 22.11 0.61
C SER A 43 -1.01 20.66 0.18
N VAL A 44 -2.18 20.38 -0.42
CA VAL A 44 -2.52 19.05 -0.94
C VAL A 44 -1.93 18.86 -2.34
N HIS A 45 -1.14 17.80 -2.52
CA HIS A 45 -0.58 17.41 -3.81
C HIS A 45 -1.62 16.67 -4.66
N GLY A 46 -1.78 17.04 -5.93
CA GLY A 46 -2.65 16.32 -6.85
C GLY A 46 -4.14 16.42 -6.51
N VAL A 47 -4.64 17.62 -6.22
CA VAL A 47 -6.07 17.85 -5.94
C VAL A 47 -6.93 17.31 -7.09
N GLY A 48 -7.88 16.42 -6.78
CA GLY A 48 -8.74 15.77 -7.76
C GLY A 48 -8.13 14.55 -8.47
N ASP A 49 -6.84 14.24 -8.25
CA ASP A 49 -6.15 13.08 -8.84
C ASP A 49 -5.68 12.10 -7.75
N ILE A 50 -6.45 11.03 -7.57
CA ILE A 50 -6.13 9.95 -6.61
C ILE A 50 -4.83 9.22 -6.97
N THR A 51 -4.46 9.13 -8.25
CA THR A 51 -3.24 8.43 -8.67
C THR A 51 -2.02 9.26 -8.27
N ALA A 52 -2.05 10.57 -8.54
CA ALA A 52 -1.00 11.49 -8.10
C ALA A 52 -0.88 11.53 -6.56
N GLN A 53 -2.02 11.58 -5.86
CA GLN A 53 -2.04 11.54 -4.39
C GLN A 53 -1.43 10.25 -3.84
N THR A 54 -1.79 9.10 -4.41
CA THR A 54 -1.29 7.81 -3.93
C THR A 54 0.21 7.68 -4.18
N ARG A 55 0.71 8.16 -5.32
CA ARG A 55 2.16 8.23 -5.59
C ARG A 55 2.88 9.09 -4.56
N LYS A 56 2.33 10.25 -4.23
CA LYS A 56 2.92 11.14 -3.21
C LYS A 56 2.96 10.47 -1.83
N VAL A 57 1.91 9.75 -1.46
CA VAL A 57 1.87 8.98 -0.20
C VAL A 57 2.98 7.93 -0.15
N LEU A 58 3.19 7.16 -1.22
CA LEU A 58 4.28 6.19 -1.27
C LEU A 58 5.67 6.84 -1.18
N GLN A 59 5.90 7.94 -1.90
CA GLN A 59 7.16 8.68 -1.82
C GLN A 59 7.43 9.19 -0.40
N ASN A 60 6.39 9.64 0.30
CA ASN A 60 6.50 10.06 1.69
C ASN A 60 6.84 8.85 2.60
N MET A 61 6.24 7.69 2.36
CA MET A 61 6.59 6.44 3.08
C MET A 61 8.05 6.03 2.84
N GLU A 62 8.50 6.03 1.58
CA GLU A 62 9.89 5.73 1.20
C GLU A 62 10.88 6.67 1.91
N ALA A 63 10.58 7.96 1.95
CA ALA A 63 11.42 8.95 2.62
C ALA A 63 11.54 8.68 4.14
N VAL A 64 10.46 8.24 4.79
CA VAL A 64 10.47 7.89 6.22
C VAL A 64 11.24 6.59 6.45
N LEU A 65 10.99 5.55 5.65
CA LEU A 65 11.70 4.27 5.76
C LEU A 65 13.21 4.41 5.48
N GLY A 66 13.58 5.30 4.56
CA GLY A 66 14.97 5.61 4.25
C GLY A 66 15.77 6.12 5.47
N ARG A 67 15.11 6.75 6.46
CA ARG A 67 15.78 7.21 7.71
C ARG A 67 16.26 6.07 8.60
N VAL A 68 15.66 4.90 8.48
CA VAL A 68 16.03 3.70 9.25
C VAL A 68 16.74 2.65 8.40
N ARG A 69 17.15 3.02 7.17
CA ARG A 69 17.76 2.11 6.18
C ARG A 69 16.85 0.91 5.85
N SER A 70 15.54 1.14 5.81
CA SER A 70 14.54 0.17 5.37
C SER A 70 14.00 0.55 4.00
N PHE A 71 13.50 -0.45 3.28
CA PHE A 71 12.95 -0.33 1.94
C PHE A 71 11.46 -0.68 1.93
N MET A 72 10.76 -0.39 0.83
CA MET A 72 9.34 -0.76 0.69
C MET A 72 9.13 -2.28 0.77
N ASP A 73 10.11 -3.08 0.36
CA ASP A 73 10.10 -4.54 0.49
C ASP A 73 10.10 -5.04 1.95
N ASP A 74 10.52 -4.21 2.90
CA ASP A 74 10.49 -4.55 4.34
C ASP A 74 9.09 -4.34 4.95
N VAL A 75 8.16 -3.72 4.21
CA VAL A 75 6.81 -3.47 4.70
C VAL A 75 6.03 -4.79 4.79
N VAL A 76 5.45 -5.03 5.97
CA VAL A 76 4.71 -6.27 6.28
C VAL A 76 3.21 -6.06 6.39
N LYS A 77 2.76 -4.83 6.66
CA LYS A 77 1.36 -4.46 6.78
C LYS A 77 1.18 -3.00 6.38
N VAL A 78 0.15 -2.72 5.60
CA VAL A 78 -0.32 -1.36 5.29
C VAL A 78 -1.80 -1.26 5.64
N THR A 79 -2.22 -0.09 6.12
CA THR A 79 -3.63 0.26 6.30
C THR A 79 -3.92 1.46 5.42
N VAL A 80 -4.83 1.31 4.48
CA VAL A 80 -5.17 2.35 3.50
C VAL A 80 -6.56 2.89 3.81
N PHE A 81 -6.66 4.21 3.93
CA PHE A 81 -7.93 4.93 4.09
C PHE A 81 -8.20 5.74 2.82
N VAL A 82 -9.43 5.70 2.33
CA VAL A 82 -9.87 6.45 1.15
C VAL A 82 -11.14 7.21 1.53
N THR A 83 -11.21 8.49 1.22
CA THR A 83 -12.34 9.37 1.59
C THR A 83 -13.59 9.12 0.77
N THR A 84 -13.44 8.83 -0.53
CA THR A 84 -14.55 8.56 -1.43
C THR A 84 -14.24 7.32 -2.24
N TRP A 85 -15.05 6.28 -2.07
CA TRP A 85 -15.07 5.19 -3.03
C TRP A 85 -15.71 5.73 -4.30
N PRO A 86 -15.10 5.63 -5.50
CA PRO A 86 -15.80 5.99 -6.70
C PRO A 86 -16.94 4.99 -6.91
N ASN A 87 -18.14 5.32 -6.41
CA ASN A 87 -19.37 4.78 -6.95
C ASN A 87 -19.52 5.34 -8.35
N THR A 88 -18.81 4.72 -9.29
CA THR A 88 -19.13 4.85 -10.70
C THR A 88 -19.92 3.60 -11.06
N SER A 89 -21.09 3.87 -11.60
CA SER A 89 -21.96 3.13 -12.50
C SER A 89 -21.28 2.29 -13.61
N LEU A 90 -20.15 1.63 -13.30
CA LEU A 90 -19.61 0.51 -14.07
C LEU A 90 -20.32 -0.77 -13.62
N LYS A 91 -21.57 -0.93 -14.09
CA LYS A 91 -22.17 -2.25 -14.15
C LYS A 91 -21.25 -3.15 -14.99
N SER A 92 -20.99 -4.35 -14.46
CA SER A 92 -20.20 -5.44 -15.04
C SER A 92 -18.70 -5.49 -14.63
N THR A 93 -18.46 -6.11 -13.47
CA THR A 93 -17.44 -7.18 -13.31
C THR A 93 -15.95 -6.82 -13.40
N LYS A 94 -15.57 -5.54 -13.48
CA LYS A 94 -14.14 -5.13 -13.58
C LYS A 94 -13.65 -4.10 -12.56
N CYS A 95 -14.46 -3.68 -11.58
CA CYS A 95 -14.06 -2.61 -10.66
C CYS A 95 -13.25 -3.09 -9.44
N GLY A 96 -13.44 -4.32 -8.96
CA GLY A 96 -12.51 -4.96 -8.01
C GLY A 96 -11.08 -5.09 -8.58
N ALA A 97 -10.97 -5.18 -9.91
CA ALA A 97 -9.70 -5.18 -10.61
C ALA A 97 -9.03 -3.80 -10.66
N ASN A 98 -9.69 -2.68 -10.30
CA ASN A 98 -9.07 -1.35 -10.33
C ASN A 98 -8.44 -0.95 -8.99
N PHE A 99 -8.99 -1.34 -7.83
CA PHE A 99 -8.28 -1.21 -6.56
C PHE A 99 -7.16 -2.24 -6.46
N SER A 100 -7.44 -3.47 -6.89
CA SER A 100 -6.40 -4.47 -7.14
C SER A 100 -5.39 -3.94 -8.16
N ARG A 101 -5.75 -3.34 -9.30
CA ARG A 101 -4.77 -2.74 -10.25
C ARG A 101 -4.09 -1.49 -9.72
N MET A 102 -4.70 -0.66 -8.89
CA MET A 102 -4.03 0.51 -8.32
C MET A 102 -2.98 0.04 -7.31
N ILE A 103 -3.34 -0.89 -6.42
CA ILE A 103 -2.39 -1.52 -5.49
C ILE A 103 -1.42 -2.47 -6.20
N THR A 104 -1.82 -3.16 -7.26
CA THR A 104 -0.97 -4.02 -8.08
C THR A 104 -0.08 -3.18 -8.98
N GLN A 105 -0.50 -2.00 -9.44
CA GLN A 105 0.37 -1.01 -10.06
C GLN A 105 1.33 -0.47 -9.01
N LEU A 106 0.87 -0.11 -7.81
CA LEU A 106 1.76 0.27 -6.71
C LEU A 106 2.77 -0.86 -6.37
N ALA A 107 2.36 -2.12 -6.45
CA ALA A 107 3.21 -3.29 -6.26
C ALA A 107 4.11 -3.61 -7.48
N LEU A 108 3.69 -3.27 -8.71
CA LEU A 108 4.53 -3.30 -9.92
C LEU A 108 5.55 -2.16 -9.92
N TRP A 109 5.28 -1.08 -9.21
CA TRP A 109 6.23 0.01 -8.92
C TRP A 109 7.11 -0.30 -7.69
N TRP A 110 6.74 -1.28 -6.86
CA TRP A 110 7.58 -1.82 -5.77
C TRP A 110 8.62 -2.85 -6.24
N LYS A 111 8.51 -3.39 -7.46
CA LYS A 111 9.55 -4.20 -8.11
C LYS A 111 10.43 -3.34 -9.00
#